data_AF-A0A6A7C468-F1
#
_entry.id   AF-A0A6A7C468-F1
#
_cell.length_a   1.000
_cell.length_b   1.000
_cell.length_c   1.000
_cell.angle_alpha   90.00
_cell.angle_beta   90.00
_cell.angle_gamma   90.00
#
_symmetry.space_group_name_H-M   'P 1'
#
loop_
_entity.id
_entity.type
_entity.pdbx_description
1 polymer ?
#
loop_
_entity_poly.entity_id
_entity_poly.type
_entity_poly.pdbx_seq_one_letter_code
_entity_poly.pdbx_strand_id
1 'polypeptide(L)'
;ERKQAAEAEQKKEGKRAAPNVLAQRPAKAAKVPGGVVPEEYLPPNKTLLVRNMPPDYDQDMVALVFSRYPGFKEARLAPGREGIAFVEYQDEATATTVKEAMSQVTLGDNLIKVTFQRR
;
A
#
# COMPACT_ATOMS: atom_id res chain seq x y z
N GLU A 1 -15.54 66.57 6.59
CA GLU A 1 -14.36 66.66 7.48
C GLU A 1 -13.76 65.27 7.70
N ARG A 2 -12.41 65.18 7.72
CA ARG A 2 -11.54 64.15 8.35
C ARG A 2 -11.78 62.67 7.93
N LYS A 3 -11.05 62.03 7.01
CA LYS A 3 -9.62 61.98 6.67
C LYS A 3 -8.76 61.24 7.73
N GLN A 4 -8.14 60.13 7.28
CA GLN A 4 -7.02 59.32 7.86
C GLN A 4 -7.47 58.09 8.67
N ALA A 5 -7.13 56.83 8.35
CA ALA A 5 -5.88 56.21 7.86
C ALA A 5 -4.72 56.24 8.86
N ALA A 6 -4.07 55.07 9.01
CA ALA A 6 -2.73 54.89 9.59
C ALA A 6 -2.66 55.09 11.13
N GLU A 7 -1.86 54.40 11.94
CA GLU A 7 -0.82 53.39 11.73
C GLU A 7 -0.16 53.17 13.12
N ALA A 8 0.54 52.05 13.24
CA ALA A 8 1.61 51.74 14.18
C ALA A 8 1.22 51.53 15.67
N GLU A 9 1.27 50.30 16.19
CA GLU A 9 2.50 49.52 16.48
C GLU A 9 3.21 50.11 17.71
N GLN A 10 3.37 49.41 18.84
CA GLN A 10 4.31 48.31 19.13
C GLN A 10 4.15 48.05 20.67
N LYS A 11 4.36 46.91 21.31
CA LYS A 11 5.44 45.93 21.16
C LYS A 11 5.29 44.85 22.24
N LYS A 12 5.95 43.71 21.98
CA LYS A 12 6.30 42.55 22.86
C LYS A 12 5.33 41.39 22.67
N GLU A 13 5.73 40.21 22.21
CA GLU A 13 7.02 39.53 22.03
C GLU A 13 6.87 38.65 20.78
N GLY A 14 7.85 38.54 19.88
CA GLY A 14 9.11 37.86 20.14
C GLY A 14 9.00 36.38 19.75
N LYS A 15 9.65 36.04 18.62
CA LYS A 15 10.12 34.71 18.17
C LYS A 15 9.22 33.91 17.21
N ARG A 16 9.63 34.00 15.94
CA ARG A 16 9.94 32.90 15.00
C ARG A 16 8.85 31.84 14.73
N ALA A 17 8.27 31.98 13.54
CA ALA A 17 8.13 31.00 12.45
C ALA A 17 7.74 29.53 12.78
N ALA A 18 6.73 29.09 12.02
CA ALA A 18 6.20 27.74 11.79
C ALA A 18 5.20 27.20 12.82
N PRO A 19 3.87 27.29 12.55
CA PRO A 19 2.90 26.45 13.24
C PRO A 19 3.10 25.01 12.77
N ASN A 20 3.75 24.20 13.61
CA ASN A 20 3.66 22.75 13.60
C ASN A 20 2.22 22.34 13.95
N VAL A 21 1.33 22.40 12.96
CA VAL A 21 0.01 21.79 13.03
C VAL A 21 0.07 20.50 12.22
N LEU A 22 0.07 19.35 12.92
CA LEU A 22 -0.43 18.04 12.45
C LEU A 22 -0.15 16.89 13.44
N ALA A 23 0.51 17.13 14.58
CA ALA A 23 0.55 16.16 15.67
C ALA A 23 -0.70 16.31 16.57
N GLN A 24 -1.81 15.72 16.13
CA GLN A 24 -2.92 15.21 16.94
C GLN A 24 -4.06 14.75 16.02
N ARG A 25 -4.02 13.48 15.60
CA ARG A 25 -5.25 12.74 15.34
C ARG A 25 -5.29 11.62 16.37
N PRO A 26 -6.30 11.58 17.26
CA PRO A 26 -6.41 10.52 18.24
C PRO A 26 -6.61 9.20 17.50
N ALA A 27 -5.80 8.21 17.84
CA ALA A 27 -5.99 6.82 17.50
C ALA A 27 -7.30 6.33 18.14
N LYS A 28 -8.44 6.66 17.49
CA LYS A 28 -9.68 5.96 17.77
C LYS A 28 -9.55 4.61 17.08
N ALA A 29 -9.07 3.65 17.86
CA ALA A 29 -9.23 2.23 17.61
C ALA A 29 -10.72 1.95 17.39
N ALA A 30 -11.17 2.09 16.15
CA ALA A 30 -12.42 1.54 15.70
C ALA A 30 -12.21 0.03 15.58
N LYS A 31 -12.40 -0.64 16.71
CA LYS A 31 -12.57 -2.07 16.80
C LYS A 31 -13.86 -2.41 16.05
N VAL A 32 -13.75 -2.60 14.74
CA VAL A 32 -14.83 -3.16 13.92
C VAL A 32 -14.86 -4.68 14.18
N PRO A 33 -15.96 -5.23 14.72
CA PRO A 33 -16.14 -6.67 14.81
C PRO A 33 -16.51 -7.18 13.41
N GLY A 34 -15.57 -7.87 12.77
CA GLY A 34 -15.70 -8.32 11.38
C GLY A 34 -14.62 -7.71 10.50
N GLY A 35 -13.36 -8.07 10.77
CA GLY A 35 -12.16 -7.52 10.15
C GLY A 35 -11.98 -7.89 8.68
N VAL A 36 -12.82 -7.32 7.81
CA VAL A 36 -12.46 -7.05 6.43
C VAL A 36 -11.82 -5.67 6.42
N VAL A 37 -10.51 -5.62 6.69
CA VAL A 37 -9.73 -4.42 6.35
C VAL A 37 -9.96 -4.20 4.85
N PRO A 38 -10.48 -3.03 4.42
CA PRO A 38 -10.63 -2.74 3.00
C PRO A 38 -9.27 -2.94 2.34
N GLU A 39 -9.17 -3.84 1.36
CA GLU A 39 -7.96 -4.08 0.56
C GLU A 39 -7.39 -2.78 -0.04
N GLU A 40 -8.24 -1.76 -0.16
CA GLU A 40 -7.94 -0.41 -0.63
C GLU A 40 -7.02 0.40 0.31
N TYR A 41 -6.87 0.00 1.58
CA TYR A 41 -6.06 0.71 2.59
C TYR A 41 -4.87 -0.08 3.11
N LEU A 42 -4.44 -1.13 2.39
CA LEU A 42 -3.15 -1.73 2.70
C LEU A 42 -2.06 -0.70 2.37
N PRO A 43 -1.23 -0.28 3.35
CA PRO A 43 -0.10 0.59 3.05
C PRO A 43 0.74 -0.07 1.95
N PRO A 44 1.25 0.71 0.99
CA PRO A 44 2.01 0.16 -0.12
C PRO A 44 3.11 -0.74 0.45
N ASN A 45 3.05 -2.01 0.03
CA ASN A 45 3.94 -3.05 0.51
C ASN A 45 4.71 -3.59 -0.69
N LYS A 46 5.98 -3.89 -0.47
CA LYS A 46 6.82 -4.54 -1.46
C LYS A 46 6.40 -6.00 -1.71
N THR A 47 5.58 -6.56 -0.83
CA THR A 47 5.06 -7.92 -0.98
C THR A 47 3.60 -7.93 -1.45
N LEU A 48 3.38 -8.67 -2.54
CA LEU A 48 2.08 -8.91 -3.16
C LEU A 48 1.54 -10.27 -2.75
N LEU A 49 0.24 -10.31 -2.48
CA LEU A 49 -0.56 -11.48 -2.25
C LEU A 49 -1.35 -11.80 -3.52
N VAL A 50 -1.04 -12.92 -4.14
CA VAL A 50 -1.78 -13.50 -5.26
C VAL A 50 -2.79 -14.50 -4.71
N ARG A 51 -4.04 -14.42 -5.15
CA ARG A 51 -5.14 -15.32 -4.77
C ARG A 51 -5.81 -15.90 -6.02
N ASN A 52 -6.59 -16.96 -5.81
CA ASN A 52 -7.37 -17.62 -6.84
C ASN A 52 -6.50 -18.23 -7.95
N MET A 53 -5.31 -18.73 -7.58
CA MET A 53 -4.46 -19.48 -8.51
C MET A 53 -4.85 -20.96 -8.55
N PRO A 54 -4.60 -21.67 -9.66
CA PRO A 54 -4.74 -23.12 -9.71
C PRO A 54 -3.76 -23.81 -8.74
N PRO A 55 -4.10 -24.99 -8.18
CA PRO A 55 -3.17 -25.78 -7.36
C PRO A 55 -1.97 -26.32 -8.17
N ASP A 56 -2.12 -26.45 -9.50
CA ASP A 56 -1.02 -26.79 -10.42
C ASP A 56 0.08 -25.71 -10.54
N TYR A 57 -0.13 -24.50 -9.99
CA TYR A 57 0.87 -23.44 -10.06
C TYR A 57 1.84 -23.49 -8.88
N ASP A 58 3.05 -23.98 -9.17
CA ASP A 58 4.16 -24.01 -8.22
C ASP A 58 4.87 -22.66 -8.04
N GLN A 59 5.70 -22.61 -6.99
CA GLN A 59 6.54 -21.46 -6.67
C GLN A 59 7.41 -21.04 -7.85
N ASP A 60 8.01 -21.99 -8.56
CA ASP A 60 8.85 -21.74 -9.73
C ASP A 60 8.07 -21.09 -10.89
N MET A 61 6.83 -21.52 -11.12
CA MET A 61 5.98 -20.95 -12.17
C MET A 61 5.57 -19.51 -11.84
N VAL A 62 5.23 -19.26 -10.58
CA VAL A 62 4.95 -17.90 -10.08
C VAL A 62 6.23 -17.05 -10.16
N ALA A 63 7.37 -17.58 -9.70
CA ALA A 63 8.64 -16.88 -9.80
C ALA A 63 8.98 -16.52 -11.24
N LEU A 64 8.75 -17.42 -12.20
CA LEU A 64 9.00 -17.17 -13.63
C LEU A 64 8.11 -16.05 -14.18
N VAL A 65 6.82 -16.06 -13.87
CA VAL A 65 5.86 -15.03 -14.33
C VAL A 65 6.17 -13.68 -13.71
N PHE A 66 6.57 -13.64 -12.44
CA PHE A 66 6.80 -12.39 -11.71
C PHE A 66 8.25 -11.87 -11.87
N SER A 67 9.24 -12.73 -12.10
CA SER A 67 10.63 -12.35 -12.39
C SER A 67 10.80 -11.59 -13.71
N ARG A 68 9.77 -11.55 -14.57
CA ARG A 68 9.75 -10.68 -15.76
C ARG A 68 9.74 -9.19 -15.42
N TYR A 69 9.33 -8.84 -14.20
CA TYR A 69 9.31 -7.47 -13.73
C TYR A 69 10.59 -7.16 -12.95
N PRO A 70 11.19 -5.98 -13.14
CA PRO A 70 12.41 -5.62 -12.45
C PRO A 70 12.18 -5.54 -10.94
N GLY A 71 13.21 -5.89 -10.16
CA GLY A 71 13.13 -5.82 -8.70
C GLY A 71 12.36 -6.98 -8.07
N PHE A 72 12.06 -8.07 -8.77
CA PHE A 72 11.60 -9.32 -8.15
C PHE A 72 12.63 -9.80 -7.12
N LYS A 73 12.17 -10.14 -5.90
CA LYS A 73 13.02 -10.68 -4.83
C LYS A 73 12.79 -12.16 -4.63
N GLU A 74 11.57 -12.53 -4.26
CA GLU A 74 11.23 -13.89 -3.89
C GLU A 74 9.74 -14.14 -4.19
N ALA A 75 9.41 -15.33 -4.66
CA ALA A 75 8.04 -15.84 -4.64
C ALA A 75 7.97 -17.00 -3.66
N ARG A 76 6.92 -17.04 -2.84
CA ARG A 76 6.68 -18.09 -1.86
C ARG A 76 5.21 -18.49 -1.88
N LEU A 77 4.95 -19.78 -2.00
CA LEU A 77 3.59 -20.30 -1.85
C LEU A 77 3.13 -20.25 -0.40
N ALA A 78 1.86 -19.96 -0.17
CA ALA A 78 1.28 -19.91 1.17
C ALA A 78 1.20 -21.32 1.77
N PRO A 79 1.89 -21.63 2.88
CA PRO A 79 1.74 -22.92 3.52
C PRO A 79 0.32 -23.03 4.12
N GLY A 80 -0.40 -24.08 3.74
CA GLY A 80 -1.74 -24.38 4.25
C GLY A 80 -2.91 -23.78 3.45
N ARG A 81 -2.65 -23.08 2.33
CA ARG A 81 -3.68 -22.68 1.37
C ARG A 81 -3.18 -22.76 -0.06
N GLU A 82 -3.70 -23.73 -0.79
CA GLU A 82 -3.52 -23.86 -2.24
C GLU A 82 -4.20 -22.68 -2.95
N GLY A 83 -3.60 -22.21 -4.04
CA GLY A 83 -4.11 -21.07 -4.80
C GLY A 83 -3.79 -19.68 -4.20
N ILE A 84 -2.89 -19.62 -3.23
CA ILE A 84 -2.37 -18.37 -2.66
C ILE A 84 -0.84 -18.35 -2.73
N ALA A 85 -0.28 -17.27 -3.26
CA ALA A 85 1.16 -17.03 -3.27
C ALA A 85 1.51 -15.62 -2.79
N PHE A 86 2.71 -15.49 -2.25
CA PHE A 86 3.33 -14.24 -1.86
C PHE A 86 4.48 -13.96 -2.80
N VAL A 87 4.53 -12.75 -3.33
CA VAL A 87 5.60 -12.30 -4.20
C VAL A 87 6.19 -11.02 -3.64
N GLU A 88 7.44 -11.08 -3.19
CA GLU A 88 8.18 -9.94 -2.72
C GLU A 88 8.96 -9.28 -3.87
N TYR A 89 8.90 -7.95 -3.89
CA TYR A 89 9.71 -7.08 -4.73
C TYR A 89 10.67 -6.23 -3.88
N GLN A 90 11.61 -5.58 -4.53
CA GLN A 90 12.53 -4.62 -3.93
C GLN A 90 11.79 -3.32 -3.61
N ASP A 91 10.93 -2.87 -4.52
CA ASP A 91 10.27 -1.58 -4.49
C ASP A 91 8.75 -1.74 -4.49
N GLU A 92 8.08 -0.93 -3.65
CA GLU A 92 6.61 -0.84 -3.60
C GLU A 92 6.00 -0.26 -4.88
N ALA A 93 6.75 0.58 -5.60
CA ALA A 93 6.34 1.15 -6.88
C ALA A 93 6.22 0.05 -7.94
N THR A 94 7.23 -0.83 -8.04
CA THR A 94 7.16 -1.98 -8.95
C THR A 94 6.08 -2.96 -8.52
N ALA A 95 5.96 -3.24 -7.20
CA ALA A 95 4.87 -4.05 -6.68
C ALA A 95 3.49 -3.48 -7.08
N THR A 96 3.34 -2.16 -7.09
CA THR A 96 2.14 -1.48 -7.59
C THR A 96 1.88 -1.75 -9.06
N THR A 97 2.86 -1.55 -9.92
CA THR A 97 2.70 -1.82 -11.35
C THR A 97 2.36 -3.29 -11.60
N VAL A 98 3.02 -4.20 -10.88
CA VAL A 98 2.80 -5.65 -11.00
C VAL A 98 1.42 -6.05 -10.52
N LYS A 99 0.94 -5.51 -9.39
CA LYS A 99 -0.40 -5.85 -8.87
C LYS A 99 -1.48 -5.53 -9.91
N GLU A 100 -1.36 -4.41 -10.62
CA GLU A 100 -2.33 -3.97 -11.61
C GLU A 100 -2.19 -4.78 -12.90
N ALA A 101 -0.95 -5.02 -13.33
CA ALA A 101 -0.68 -5.83 -14.52
C ALA A 101 -1.06 -7.32 -14.34
N MET A 102 -0.95 -7.87 -13.13
CA MET A 102 -1.24 -9.27 -12.83
C MET A 102 -2.65 -9.51 -12.28
N SER A 103 -3.35 -8.50 -11.72
CA SER A 103 -4.74 -8.64 -11.23
C SER A 103 -5.77 -8.98 -12.31
N GLN A 104 -5.40 -8.90 -13.59
CA GLN A 104 -6.26 -9.25 -14.71
C GLN A 104 -5.71 -10.43 -15.53
N VAL A 105 -4.67 -11.09 -15.04
CA VAL A 105 -4.08 -12.24 -15.72
C VAL A 105 -4.81 -13.50 -15.29
N THR A 106 -5.04 -14.39 -16.25
CA THR A 106 -5.52 -15.74 -16.00
C THR A 106 -4.31 -16.67 -15.91
N LEU A 107 -4.13 -17.35 -14.77
CA LEU A 107 -3.19 -18.47 -14.65
C LEU A 107 -3.96 -19.74 -14.98
N GLY A 108 -3.61 -20.39 -16.08
CA GLY A 108 -4.41 -21.45 -16.67
C GLY A 108 -5.84 -20.95 -16.95
N ASP A 109 -6.83 -21.61 -16.36
CA ASP A 109 -8.25 -21.27 -16.49
C ASP A 109 -8.78 -20.32 -15.39
N ASN A 110 -7.95 -19.95 -14.40
CA ASN A 110 -8.38 -19.15 -13.26
C ASN A 110 -7.87 -17.71 -13.33
N LEU A 111 -8.77 -16.73 -13.21
CA LEU A 111 -8.40 -15.33 -13.05
C LEU A 111 -7.77 -15.11 -11.68
N ILE A 112 -6.50 -14.70 -11.66
CA ILE A 112 -5.81 -14.46 -10.40
C ILE A 112 -6.10 -13.05 -9.88
N LYS A 113 -6.21 -12.91 -8.57
CA LYS A 113 -6.37 -11.62 -7.91
C LYS A 113 -5.10 -11.25 -7.16
N VAL A 114 -4.47 -10.13 -7.55
CA VAL A 114 -3.24 -9.66 -6.93
C VAL A 114 -3.50 -8.44 -6.08
N THR A 115 -3.15 -8.52 -4.80
CA THR A 115 -3.35 -7.48 -3.78
C THR A 115 -2.09 -7.28 -2.97
N PHE A 116 -1.97 -6.23 -2.16
CA PHE A 116 -0.85 -6.15 -1.23
C PHE A 116 -0.96 -7.18 -0.11
N GLN A 117 0.18 -7.60 0.44
CA GLN A 117 0.18 -8.40 1.65
C GLN A 117 -0.19 -7.53 2.86
N ARG A 118 -1.20 -7.99 3.61
CA ARG A 118 -1.52 -7.45 4.95
C ARG A 118 -0.41 -7.83 5.94
N ARG A 119 0.09 -6.85 6.68
CA ARG A 119 1.09 -7.04 7.74
C ARG A 119 0.43 -7.45 9.05
#